data_AF-A0A6A5SUN6-F1
#
_entry.id   AF-A0A6A5SUN6-F1
#
_cell.length_a   1.000
_cell.length_b   1.000
_cell.length_c   1.000
_cell.angle_alpha   90.00
_cell.angle_beta   90.00
_cell.angle_gamma   90.00
#
_symmetry.space_group_name_H-M   'P 1'
#
loop_
_entity.id
_entity.type
_entity.pdbx_description
1 polymer ?
#
loop_
_entity_poly.entity_id
_entity_poly.type
_entity_poly.pdbx_seq_one_letter_code
_entity_poly.pdbx_strand_id
1 'polypeptide(L)'
;MDQSLGLLPVAKRDFFTLFWDGWVNSFKEHLILKAFEATGISPQNANVILKRFTNNNLEPGSSSSDNSESSLSNWIKIQRRLKNKTSFFTIKTKAYKQLYR
;
A
#
# COMPACT_ATOMS: atom_id res chain seq x y z
N MET A 1 -27.24 -28.92 -24.96
CA MET A 1 -26.13 -29.31 -24.05
C MET A 1 -25.53 -27.99 -23.59
N ASP A 2 -26.01 -27.45 -22.49
CA ASP A 2 -25.53 -26.17 -21.97
C ASP A 2 -24.15 -26.34 -21.35
N GLN A 3 -23.21 -25.57 -21.88
CA GLN A 3 -21.83 -25.49 -21.44
C GLN A 3 -21.82 -24.69 -20.13
N SER A 4 -21.88 -25.38 -18.99
CA SER A 4 -21.74 -24.72 -17.70
C SER A 4 -20.36 -24.07 -17.64
N LEU A 5 -20.30 -22.75 -17.48
CA LEU A 5 -19.07 -21.94 -17.50
C LEU A 5 -18.12 -22.23 -16.31
N GLY A 6 -18.29 -23.35 -15.59
CA GLY A 6 -17.54 -23.68 -14.37
C GLY A 6 -17.78 -22.72 -13.20
N LEU A 7 -18.68 -21.75 -13.36
CA LEU A 7 -19.07 -20.83 -12.31
C LEU A 7 -20.09 -21.52 -11.42
N LEU A 8 -19.65 -21.98 -10.25
CA LEU A 8 -20.56 -22.35 -9.18
C LEU A 8 -21.53 -21.18 -8.96
N PRO A 9 -22.84 -21.41 -8.84
CA PRO A 9 -23.81 -20.38 -8.52
C PRO A 9 -23.60 -19.92 -7.07
N VAL A 10 -22.59 -19.08 -6.86
CA VAL A 10 -22.21 -18.53 -5.56
C VAL A 10 -22.97 -17.23 -5.37
N ALA A 11 -23.86 -17.20 -4.37
CA ALA A 11 -24.50 -15.96 -3.97
C ALA A 11 -23.57 -15.16 -3.04
N LYS A 12 -23.80 -13.85 -2.92
CA LYS A 12 -23.01 -12.98 -2.03
C LYS A 12 -23.00 -13.47 -0.57
N ARG A 13 -24.07 -14.12 -0.12
CA ARG A 13 -24.17 -14.71 1.24
C ARG A 13 -23.19 -15.87 1.45
N ASP A 14 -22.82 -16.58 0.38
CA ASP A 14 -21.96 -17.76 0.43
C ASP A 14 -20.47 -17.35 0.47
N PHE A 15 -20.17 -16.07 0.17
CA PHE A 15 -18.81 -15.53 0.18
C PHE A 15 -18.07 -15.82 1.48
N PHE A 16 -18.68 -15.53 2.63
CA PHE A 16 -17.97 -15.62 3.90
C PHE A 16 -17.58 -17.07 4.22
N THR A 17 -18.47 -18.03 3.97
CA THR A 17 -18.20 -19.45 4.21
C THR A 17 -17.07 -19.95 3.31
N LEU A 18 -17.11 -19.62 2.02
CA LEU A 18 -16.06 -20.01 1.06
C LEU A 18 -14.73 -19.32 1.35
N PHE A 19 -14.76 -18.02 1.66
CA PHE A 19 -13.58 -17.26 2.05
C PHE A 19 -12.96 -17.82 3.33
N TRP A 20 -13.77 -18.09 4.36
CA TRP A 20 -13.28 -18.55 5.65
C TRP A 20 -12.66 -19.94 5.55
N ASP A 21 -13.30 -20.87 4.84
CA ASP A 21 -12.75 -22.20 4.61
C ASP A 21 -11.43 -22.12 3.81
N GLY A 22 -11.41 -21.33 2.74
CA GLY A 22 -10.19 -21.07 1.98
C GLY A 22 -9.09 -20.43 2.84
N TRP A 23 -9.44 -19.47 3.68
CA TRP A 23 -8.52 -18.78 4.59
C TRP A 23 -7.91 -19.75 5.58
N VAL A 24 -8.71 -20.50 6.35
CA VAL A 24 -8.23 -21.48 7.34
C VAL A 24 -7.31 -22.53 6.69
N ASN A 25 -7.61 -22.92 5.45
CA ASN A 25 -6.81 -23.90 4.72
C ASN A 25 -5.50 -23.34 4.15
N SER A 26 -5.47 -22.07 3.74
CA SER A 26 -4.32 -21.44 3.04
C SER A 26 -3.42 -20.61 3.95
N PHE A 27 -3.95 -19.97 5.00
CA PHE A 27 -3.20 -19.14 5.96
C PHE A 27 -2.48 -19.99 7.02
N LYS A 28 -1.68 -20.94 6.55
CA LYS A 28 -0.79 -21.78 7.36
C LYS A 28 0.63 -21.27 7.23
N GLU A 29 1.39 -21.26 8.31
CA GLU A 29 2.75 -20.73 8.36
C GLU A 29 3.63 -21.23 7.20
N HIS A 30 3.69 -22.55 7.00
CA HIS A 30 4.51 -23.13 5.92
C HIS A 30 4.04 -22.73 4.50
N LEU A 31 2.74 -22.50 4.28
CA LEU A 31 2.21 -22.05 2.99
C LEU A 31 2.51 -20.57 2.77
N ILE A 32 2.41 -19.75 3.82
CA ILE A 32 2.77 -18.33 3.79
C ILE A 32 4.26 -18.18 3.46
N LEU A 33 5.13 -18.94 4.11
CA LEU A 33 6.57 -18.94 3.84
C LEU A 33 6.88 -19.35 2.39
N LYS A 34 6.24 -20.41 1.88
CA LYS A 34 6.36 -20.82 0.48
C LYS A 34 5.81 -19.79 -0.51
N ALA A 35 4.73 -19.10 -0.17
CA ALA A 35 4.19 -18.05 -1.01
C ALA A 35 5.16 -16.87 -1.11
N PHE A 36 5.80 -16.48 0.00
CA PHE A 36 6.84 -15.45 -0.02
C PHE A 36 8.07 -15.87 -0.83
N GLU A 37 8.48 -17.14 -0.72
CA GLU A 37 9.53 -17.72 -1.56
C GLU A 37 9.18 -17.63 -3.05
N ALA A 38 7.98 -18.09 -3.43
CA ALA A 38 7.56 -18.15 -4.84
C ALA A 38 7.33 -16.76 -5.44
N THR A 39 6.84 -15.80 -4.65
CA THR A 39 6.51 -14.45 -5.14
C THR A 39 7.68 -13.46 -5.03
N GLY A 40 8.69 -13.76 -4.22
CA GLY A 40 9.79 -12.84 -3.93
C GLY A 40 9.38 -11.55 -3.21
N ILE A 41 8.12 -11.46 -2.75
CA ILE A 41 7.57 -10.24 -2.13
C ILE A 41 8.20 -9.97 -0.76
N SER A 42 8.60 -11.04 -0.05
CA SER A 42 9.31 -10.91 1.22
C SER A 42 10.67 -11.60 1.12
N PRO A 43 11.77 -10.93 1.51
CA PRO A 43 13.06 -11.60 1.55
C PRO A 43 13.01 -12.72 2.59
N GLN A 44 13.29 -13.94 2.15
CA GLN A 44 13.38 -15.12 3.03
C GLN A 44 14.35 -14.91 4.20
N ASN A 45 15.35 -14.04 4.02
CA ASN A 45 16.31 -13.67 5.04
C ASN A 45 16.06 -12.23 5.51
N ALA A 46 15.50 -12.09 6.71
CA ALA A 46 15.27 -10.78 7.36
C ALA A 46 16.58 -9.96 7.51
N ASN A 47 17.74 -10.60 7.57
CA ASN A 47 19.01 -9.87 7.65
C ASN A 47 19.31 -9.06 6.39
N VAL A 48 18.73 -9.39 5.23
CA VAL A 48 18.83 -8.56 4.01
C VAL A 48 18.14 -7.21 4.23
N ILE A 49 17.03 -7.21 4.97
CA ILE A 49 16.34 -5.99 5.40
C ILE A 49 17.18 -5.23 6.43
N LEU A 50 17.87 -5.91 7.33
CA LEU A 50 18.67 -5.22 8.34
C LEU A 50 19.95 -4.61 7.73
N LYS A 51 20.59 -5.30 6.79
CA LYS A 51 21.82 -4.83 6.09
C LYS A 51 21.65 -3.48 5.41
N ARG A 52 20.50 -3.23 4.78
CA ARG A 52 20.20 -1.92 4.14
C ARG A 52 20.11 -0.76 5.13
N PHE A 53 19.87 -1.03 6.41
CA PHE A 53 19.83 0.01 7.46
C PHE A 53 21.12 0.09 8.28
N THR A 54 21.96 -0.94 8.25
CA THR A 54 23.27 -0.94 8.91
C THR A 54 24.38 -0.38 8.03
N ASN A 55 24.19 -0.26 6.71
CA ASN A 55 25.10 0.44 5.80
C ASN A 55 25.01 1.96 6.00
N ASN A 56 25.42 2.41 7.18
CA ASN A 56 26.02 3.72 7.33
C ASN A 56 27.43 3.59 6.75
N ASN A 57 27.58 3.80 5.44
CA ASN A 57 28.88 4.16 4.88
C ASN A 57 29.25 5.52 5.49
N LEU A 58 29.82 5.49 6.69
CA LEU A 58 30.70 6.53 7.19
C LEU A 58 31.99 6.41 6.36
N GLU A 59 31.97 6.93 5.14
CA GLU A 59 33.20 7.30 4.45
C GLU A 59 33.63 8.66 5.02
N PRO A 60 34.74 8.72 5.79
CA PRO A 60 35.25 9.98 6.32
C PRO A 60 36.01 10.71 5.20
N GLY A 61 35.29 11.36 4.28
CA GLY A 61 35.96 12.22 3.29
C GLY A 61 35.33 12.30 1.91
N SER A 62 34.03 12.56 1.81
CA SER A 62 33.53 13.25 0.62
C SER A 62 32.31 14.07 1.00
N SER A 63 32.49 15.39 1.03
CA SER A 63 31.40 16.36 1.04
C SER A 63 30.68 16.31 -0.30
N SER A 64 29.95 15.23 -0.56
CA SER A 64 28.80 15.29 -1.45
C SER A 64 27.66 15.82 -0.60
N SER A 65 27.20 17.03 -0.94
CA SER A 65 25.99 17.63 -0.38
C SER A 65 24.79 16.80 -0.82
N ASP A 66 24.64 15.63 -0.22
CA ASP A 66 23.41 14.88 -0.19
C ASP A 66 22.49 15.64 0.75
N ASN A 67 21.80 16.62 0.16
CA ASN A 67 20.61 17.22 0.70
C ASN A 67 19.57 16.11 0.89
N SER A 68 19.75 15.29 1.93
CA SER A 68 18.68 14.53 2.56
C SER A 68 17.79 15.55 3.26
N GLU A 69 17.09 16.31 2.42
CA GLU A 69 16.01 17.21 2.80
C GLU A 69 14.94 16.31 3.40
N SER A 70 15.08 16.10 4.72
CA SER A 70 14.19 15.43 5.66
C SER A 70 12.86 15.06 5.02
N SER A 71 12.65 13.75 4.80
CA SER A 71 11.39 13.18 4.31
C SER A 71 10.15 13.74 5.06
N LEU A 72 10.34 14.11 6.33
CA LEU A 72 9.38 14.83 7.17
C LEU A 72 9.01 16.23 6.63
N SER A 73 9.99 17.02 6.18
CA SER A 73 9.75 18.32 5.55
C SER A 73 8.99 18.20 4.23
N ASN A 74 9.25 17.13 3.46
CA ASN A 74 8.51 16.81 2.24
C ASN A 74 7.06 16.40 2.53
N TRP A 75 6.81 15.64 3.60
CA TRP A 75 5.45 15.30 4.03
C TRP A 75 4.64 16.54 4.41
N ILE A 76 5.22 17.47 5.18
CA ILE A 76 4.56 18.73 5.57
C ILE A 76 4.23 19.58 4.33
N LYS A 77 5.15 19.65 3.35
CA LYS A 77 4.91 20.35 2.08
C LYS A 77 3.77 19.70 1.28
N ILE A 78 3.72 18.37 1.20
CA ILE A 78 2.64 17.62 0.53
C ILE A 78 1.29 17.87 1.20
N GLN A 79 1.22 17.77 2.54
CA GLN A 79 0.01 18.03 3.31
C GLN A 79 -0.51 19.46 3.10
N ARG A 80 0.39 20.46 3.12
CA ARG A 80 0.02 21.87 2.87
C ARG A 80 -0.56 22.06 1.46
N ARG A 81 0.03 21.42 0.43
CA ARG A 81 -0.48 21.48 -0.95
C ARG A 81 -1.87 20.86 -1.08
N LEU A 82 -2.11 19.72 -0.44
CA LEU A 82 -3.41 19.05 -0.45
C LEU A 82 -4.50 19.89 0.23
N LYS A 83 -4.20 20.48 1.39
CA LYS A 83 -5.14 21.35 2.14
C LYS A 83 -5.52 22.61 1.37
N ASN A 84 -4.58 23.22 0.66
CA ASN A 84 -4.84 24.42 -0.15
C ASN A 84 -5.74 24.09 -1.35
N LYS A 85 -5.51 22.96 -2.01
CA LYS A 85 -6.32 22.53 -3.17
C LYS A 85 -7.74 22.19 -2.75
N THR A 86 -7.94 21.47 -1.64
CA THR A 86 -9.28 21.13 -1.14
C THR A 86 -10.05 22.35 -0.65
N SER A 87 -9.40 23.30 0.03
CA SER A 87 -10.03 24.55 0.44
C SER A 87 -10.58 25.35 -0.75
N PHE A 88 -9.83 25.41 -1.85
CA PHE A 88 -10.28 26.08 -3.08
C PHE A 88 -11.52 25.41 -3.69
N PHE A 89 -11.56 24.07 -3.75
CA PHE A 89 -12.74 23.34 -4.23
C PHE A 89 -13.96 23.55 -3.33
N THR A 90 -13.78 23.61 -2.01
CA THR A 90 -14.87 23.88 -1.06
C THR A 90 -15.42 25.31 -1.21
N ILE A 91 -14.55 26.30 -1.41
CA ILE A 91 -14.98 27.69 -1.65
C ILE A 91 -15.73 27.79 -2.98
N LYS A 92 -15.21 27.19 -4.04
CA LYS A 92 -15.83 27.20 -5.37
C LYS A 92 -17.21 26.55 -5.35
N THR A 93 -17.35 25.39 -4.71
CA THR A 93 -18.63 24.68 -4.58
C THR A 93 -19.65 25.43 -3.72
N LYS A 94 -19.21 26.13 -2.66
CA LYS A 94 -20.08 26.99 -1.84
C LYS A 94 -20.57 28.20 -2.63
N ALA A 95 -19.69 28.84 -3.41
CA ALA A 95 -20.05 29.95 -4.29
C ALA A 95 -21.05 29.53 -5.37
N TYR A 96 -20.85 28.36 -6.00
CA TYR A 96 -21.82 27.83 -6.96
C TYR A 96 -23.18 27.55 -6.33
N LYS A 97 -23.25 26.99 -5.12
CA LYS A 97 -24.53 26.78 -4.41
C LYS A 97 -25.26 28.07 -4.04
N GLN A 98 -24.56 29.21 -3.93
CA GLN A 98 -25.16 30.50 -3.62
C GLN A 98 -25.68 31.25 -4.87
N LEU A 99 -25.11 30.98 -6.05
CA LEU A 99 -25.53 31.63 -7.31
C LEU A 99 -26.77 31.00 -7.96
N TYR A 100 -27.15 29.79 -7.57
CA TYR A 100 -28.32 29.07 -8.09
C TYR A 100 -29.45 28.92 -7.05
N ARG A 101 -29.53 29.86 -6.10
CA ARG A 101 -30.65 30.02 -5.18
C ARG A 101 -31.30 31.38 -5.41
#